data_AF-A0A979G4F9-F1
#
_entry.id   AF-A0A979G4F9-F1
#
_cell.length_a   1.000
_cell.length_b   1.000
_cell.length_c   1.000
_cell.angle_alpha   90.00
_cell.angle_beta   90.00
_cell.angle_gamma   90.00
#
_symmetry.space_group_name_H-M   'P 1'
#
loop_
_entity.id
_entity.type
_entity.pdbx_description
1 polymer ?
#
loop_
_entity_poly.entity_id
_entity_poly.type
_entity_poly.pdbx_seq_one_letter_code
_entity_poly.pdbx_strand_id
1 'polypeptide(L)'
;MLNPNLTRLIDSRNDKLWKEITSKYEVIIHPSPNLEYSCNAKGETVTFYVPLSNYCMGSFTHELLHIYIRLKGVYMGPCLSRRFNGGAFLPKVFTPQLVEHVGNCLDHIKMLPLYLDMGFPREKFLLDYHEHKCTIQELNDIRTYYKYSANYYSQAVEVFIGKFLAMRADPNNGFNYESSLAELKLIDGELYRILDDLVISWQNYDLDSDDIFYTYRDIVDKLYDELQQWRADKVII
;
A
#
# COMPACT_ATOMS: atom_id res chain seq x y z
N MET A 1 -11.07 15.90 -28.58
CA MET A 1 -12.35 15.17 -28.50
C MET A 1 -12.17 14.06 -27.47
N LEU A 2 -12.99 14.04 -26.42
CA LEU A 2 -12.95 13.00 -25.40
C LEU A 2 -13.24 11.64 -26.04
N ASN A 3 -12.44 10.61 -25.72
CA ASN A 3 -12.74 9.23 -26.08
C ASN A 3 -14.16 8.92 -25.57
N PRO A 4 -15.11 8.44 -26.41
CA PRO A 4 -16.53 8.28 -26.05
C PRO A 4 -16.79 7.39 -24.82
N ASN A 5 -15.77 6.65 -24.37
CA ASN A 5 -15.84 5.84 -23.16
C ASN A 5 -15.48 6.60 -21.85
N LEU A 6 -14.87 7.78 -21.95
CA LEU A 6 -14.38 8.52 -20.77
C LEU A 6 -15.51 9.02 -19.87
N THR A 7 -16.66 9.37 -20.45
CA THR A 7 -17.87 9.80 -19.74
C THR A 7 -18.47 8.70 -18.86
N ARG A 8 -18.04 7.43 -19.03
CA ARG A 8 -18.41 6.31 -18.18
C ARG A 8 -17.46 6.10 -16.99
N LEU A 9 -16.33 6.81 -16.98
CA LEU A 9 -15.26 6.71 -15.98
C LEU A 9 -15.12 7.99 -15.15
N ILE A 10 -15.46 9.14 -15.75
CA ILE A 10 -15.37 10.47 -15.14
C ILE A 10 -16.76 11.06 -14.92
N ASP A 11 -16.99 11.56 -13.71
CA ASP A 11 -18.16 12.34 -13.33
C ASP A 11 -17.77 13.53 -12.43
N SER A 12 -18.74 14.24 -11.87
CA SER A 12 -18.48 15.40 -11.01
C SER A 12 -17.66 15.10 -9.76
N ARG A 13 -17.57 13.84 -9.30
CA ARG A 13 -16.84 13.45 -8.09
C ARG A 13 -15.33 13.37 -8.34
N ASN A 14 -14.92 12.90 -9.52
CA ASN A 14 -13.50 12.70 -9.86
C ASN A 14 -12.98 13.62 -10.98
N ASP A 15 -13.83 14.45 -11.60
CA ASP A 15 -13.45 15.37 -12.69
C ASP A 15 -12.33 16.33 -12.29
N LYS A 16 -12.36 16.86 -11.06
CA LYS A 16 -11.27 17.73 -10.55
C LYS A 16 -9.92 16.99 -10.56
N LEU A 17 -9.90 15.77 -10.01
CA LEU A 17 -8.69 14.96 -9.95
C LEU A 17 -8.20 14.58 -11.36
N TRP A 18 -9.12 14.20 -12.24
CA TRP A 18 -8.81 13.91 -13.64
C TRP A 18 -8.17 15.09 -14.36
N LYS A 19 -8.74 16.30 -14.20
CA LYS A 19 -8.19 17.53 -14.77
C LYS A 19 -6.81 17.86 -14.23
N GLU A 20 -6.61 17.66 -12.93
CA GLU A 20 -5.32 17.90 -12.30
C GLU A 20 -4.24 16.97 -12.88
N ILE A 21 -4.52 15.66 -12.99
CA ILE A 21 -3.62 14.67 -13.59
C ILE A 21 -3.34 14.99 -15.06
N THR A 22 -4.38 15.23 -15.86
CA THR A 22 -4.23 15.50 -17.31
C THR A 22 -3.60 16.85 -17.62
N SER A 23 -3.52 17.76 -16.65
CA SER A 23 -2.77 19.02 -16.79
C SER A 23 -1.25 18.85 -16.69
N LYS A 24 -0.79 17.71 -16.14
CA LYS A 24 0.64 17.43 -15.90
C LYS A 24 1.16 16.21 -16.66
N TYR A 25 0.29 15.27 -17.00
CA TYR A 25 0.65 14.03 -17.67
C TYR A 25 -0.06 13.90 -19.02
N GLU A 26 0.66 13.32 -19.98
CA GLU A 26 0.03 12.70 -21.15
C GLU A 26 -0.68 11.42 -20.70
N VAL A 27 -2.01 11.36 -20.87
CA VAL A 27 -2.81 10.22 -20.42
C VAL A 27 -3.21 9.32 -21.58
N ILE A 28 -2.87 8.04 -21.46
CA ILE A 28 -3.23 6.98 -22.38
C ILE A 28 -4.20 6.03 -21.69
N ILE A 29 -5.26 5.62 -22.38
CA ILE A 29 -6.20 4.61 -21.90
C ILE A 29 -6.11 3.38 -22.80
N HIS A 30 -5.71 2.25 -22.21
CA HIS A 30 -5.59 0.96 -22.86
C HIS A 30 -6.65 -0.02 -22.33
N PRO A 31 -7.14 -0.95 -23.17
CA PRO A 31 -7.90 -2.10 -22.69
C PRO A 31 -7.05 -2.93 -21.72
N SER A 32 -7.63 -3.29 -20.58
CA SER A 32 -6.96 -4.14 -19.60
C SER A 32 -6.85 -5.59 -20.09
N PRO A 33 -5.66 -6.22 -20.05
CA PRO A 33 -5.47 -7.60 -20.50
C PRO A 33 -6.03 -8.63 -19.52
N ASN A 34 -6.08 -8.32 -18.22
CA ASN A 34 -6.54 -9.21 -17.15
C ASN A 34 -7.94 -8.85 -16.62
N LEU A 35 -8.65 -7.93 -17.30
CA LEU A 35 -9.96 -7.43 -16.89
C LEU A 35 -9.97 -6.71 -15.53
N GLU A 36 -8.82 -6.23 -15.05
CA GLU A 36 -8.69 -5.42 -13.85
C GLU A 36 -8.30 -3.98 -14.17
N TYR A 37 -8.67 -3.05 -13.29
CA TYR A 37 -8.15 -1.69 -13.36
C TYR A 37 -6.71 -1.68 -12.87
N SER A 38 -5.85 -0.95 -13.57
CA SER A 38 -4.49 -0.67 -13.10
C SER A 38 -3.95 0.58 -13.76
N CYS A 39 -2.90 1.16 -13.18
CA CYS A 39 -2.19 2.28 -13.77
C CYS A 39 -0.68 2.10 -13.73
N ASN A 40 -0.03 2.72 -14.71
CA ASN A 40 1.42 2.86 -14.73
C ASN A 40 1.79 4.31 -15.07
N ALA A 41 2.82 4.84 -14.42
CA ALA A 41 3.36 6.17 -14.70
C ALA A 41 4.83 6.04 -15.04
N LYS A 42 5.24 6.57 -16.20
CA LYS A 42 6.62 6.55 -16.65
C LYS A 42 6.96 7.88 -17.30
N GLY A 43 7.84 8.65 -16.64
CA GLY A 43 8.15 10.02 -17.08
C GLY A 43 6.89 10.88 -17.02
N GLU A 44 6.59 11.55 -18.13
CA GLU A 44 5.41 12.42 -18.28
C GLU A 44 4.18 11.69 -18.82
N THR A 45 4.24 10.37 -18.98
CA THR A 45 3.12 9.56 -19.49
C THR A 45 2.51 8.71 -18.38
N VAL A 46 1.18 8.72 -18.31
CA VAL A 46 0.38 7.83 -17.47
C VAL A 46 -0.49 6.96 -18.36
N THR A 47 -0.41 5.65 -18.16
CA THR A 47 -1.28 4.68 -18.83
C THR A 47 -2.25 4.09 -17.82
N PHE A 48 -3.54 4.22 -18.09
CA PHE A 48 -4.59 3.49 -17.38
C PHE A 48 -5.04 2.29 -18.21
N TYR A 49 -5.12 1.13 -17.55
CA TYR A 49 -5.69 -0.09 -18.11
C TYR A 49 -7.12 -0.24 -17.60
N VAL A 50 -8.08 -0.29 -18.52
CA VAL A 50 -9.51 -0.28 -18.21
C VAL A 50 -10.19 -1.54 -18.77
N PRO A 51 -10.94 -2.29 -17.96
CA PRO A 51 -11.79 -3.40 -18.42
C PRO A 51 -12.96 -2.87 -19.26
N LEU A 52 -12.94 -3.14 -20.57
CA LEU A 52 -13.98 -2.63 -21.48
C LEU A 52 -15.36 -3.28 -21.27
N SER A 53 -15.40 -4.45 -20.62
CA SER A 53 -16.63 -5.16 -20.28
C SER A 53 -17.34 -4.61 -19.05
N ASN A 54 -16.64 -3.88 -18.17
CA ASN A 54 -17.19 -3.41 -16.90
C ASN A 54 -16.60 -2.06 -16.48
N TYR A 55 -17.20 -0.99 -17.03
CA TYR A 55 -16.85 0.39 -16.64
C TYR A 55 -17.30 0.68 -15.21
N CYS A 56 -16.36 1.07 -14.36
CA CYS A 56 -16.57 1.37 -12.95
C CYS A 56 -15.80 2.64 -12.59
N MET A 57 -16.52 3.74 -12.37
CA MET A 57 -15.93 5.02 -11.96
C MET A 57 -15.17 4.91 -10.64
N GLY A 58 -15.66 4.09 -9.71
CA GLY A 58 -14.99 3.85 -8.43
C GLY A 58 -13.62 3.21 -8.63
N SER A 59 -13.55 2.08 -9.34
CA SER A 59 -12.28 1.40 -9.61
C SER A 59 -11.33 2.27 -10.44
N PHE A 60 -11.86 3.08 -11.37
CA PHE A 60 -11.02 4.04 -12.09
C PHE A 60 -10.48 5.15 -11.19
N THR A 61 -11.30 5.66 -10.26
CA THR A 61 -10.88 6.69 -9.30
C THR A 61 -9.83 6.17 -8.34
N HIS A 62 -9.89 4.88 -7.96
CA HIS A 62 -8.83 4.21 -7.23
C HIS A 62 -7.48 4.35 -7.97
N GLU A 63 -7.43 4.04 -9.26
CA GLU A 63 -6.22 4.24 -10.06
C GLU A 63 -5.80 5.71 -10.19
N LEU A 64 -6.76 6.64 -10.33
CA LEU A 64 -6.46 8.07 -10.35
C LEU A 64 -5.76 8.51 -9.05
N LEU A 65 -6.16 7.97 -7.91
CA LEU A 65 -5.59 8.30 -6.61
C LEU A 65 -4.16 7.78 -6.43
N HIS A 66 -3.79 6.63 -7.00
CA HIS A 66 -2.38 6.22 -7.06
C HIS A 66 -1.53 7.22 -7.86
N ILE A 67 -2.06 7.75 -8.96
CA ILE A 67 -1.39 8.78 -9.75
C ILE A 67 -1.36 10.12 -9.00
N TYR A 68 -2.39 10.44 -8.24
CA TYR A 68 -2.43 11.64 -7.39
C TYR A 68 -1.30 11.66 -6.38
N ILE A 69 -1.05 10.56 -5.66
CA ILE A 69 0.08 10.47 -4.71
C ILE A 69 1.41 10.76 -5.42
N ARG A 70 1.60 10.23 -6.64
CA ARG A 70 2.80 10.48 -7.46
C ARG A 70 2.90 11.93 -7.93
N LEU A 71 1.77 12.56 -8.25
CA LEU A 71 1.69 13.97 -8.63
C LEU A 71 2.18 14.87 -7.49
N LYS A 72 1.96 14.48 -6.23
CA LYS A 72 2.50 15.13 -5.03
C LYS A 72 3.98 14.87 -4.79
N GLY A 73 4.67 14.22 -5.73
CA GLY A 73 6.09 13.88 -5.60
C GLY A 73 6.38 12.79 -4.57
N VAL A 74 5.35 12.05 -4.15
CA VAL A 74 5.47 11.01 -3.14
C VAL A 74 5.56 9.63 -3.81
N TYR A 75 6.62 8.90 -3.48
CA TYR A 75 6.94 7.61 -4.09
C TYR A 75 7.31 6.59 -3.01
N MET A 76 6.35 6.26 -2.13
CA MET A 76 6.58 5.41 -0.95
C MET A 76 7.13 4.02 -1.32
N GLY A 77 6.40 3.24 -2.12
CA GLY A 77 6.85 1.90 -2.57
C GLY A 77 8.23 1.91 -3.25
N PRO A 78 8.48 2.76 -4.27
CA PRO A 78 9.81 2.88 -4.88
C PRO A 78 10.91 3.32 -3.90
N CYS A 79 10.58 4.13 -2.89
CA CYS A 79 11.53 4.54 -1.86
C CYS A 79 11.90 3.38 -0.95
N LEU A 80 10.92 2.62 -0.46
CA LEU A 80 11.13 1.38 0.30
C LEU A 80 12.00 0.40 -0.48
N SER A 81 11.66 0.15 -1.75
CA SER A 81 12.41 -0.76 -2.63
C SER A 81 13.89 -0.36 -2.75
N ARG A 82 14.16 0.92 -3.04
CA ARG A 82 15.55 1.41 -3.11
C ARG A 82 16.28 1.29 -1.78
N ARG A 83 15.60 1.60 -0.66
CA ARG A 83 16.21 1.57 0.66
C ARG A 83 16.53 0.15 1.13
N PHE A 84 15.64 -0.80 0.85
CA PHE A 84 15.75 -2.17 1.34
C PHE A 84 16.62 -3.06 0.46
N ASN A 85 16.70 -2.77 -0.85
CA ASN A 85 17.58 -3.51 -1.78
C ASN A 85 19.08 -3.23 -1.59
N GLY A 86 19.46 -2.18 -0.85
CA GLY A 86 20.86 -1.78 -0.69
C GLY A 86 21.67 -2.57 0.35
N GLY A 87 21.06 -3.45 1.14
CA GLY A 87 21.72 -4.17 2.24
C GLY A 87 21.72 -5.69 2.09
N ALA A 88 22.59 -6.40 2.82
CA ALA A 88 22.66 -7.87 2.76
C ALA A 88 21.50 -8.58 3.48
N PHE A 89 20.74 -7.86 4.31
CA PHE A 89 19.77 -8.44 5.24
C PHE A 89 18.33 -8.20 4.85
N LEU A 90 17.93 -6.93 4.67
CA LEU A 90 16.54 -6.61 4.37
C LEU A 90 15.99 -7.34 3.14
N PRO A 91 16.75 -7.62 2.06
CA PRO A 91 16.25 -8.41 0.94
C PRO A 91 15.85 -9.86 1.29
N LYS A 92 16.30 -10.40 2.44
CA LYS A 92 15.89 -11.74 2.90
C LYS A 92 14.51 -11.76 3.54
N VAL A 93 14.07 -10.64 4.10
CA VAL A 93 12.78 -10.48 4.81
C VAL A 93 11.80 -9.67 3.97
N PHE A 94 12.27 -8.57 3.39
CA PHE A 94 11.57 -7.71 2.46
C PHE A 94 11.90 -8.14 1.04
N THR A 95 11.27 -9.22 0.60
CA THR A 95 11.28 -9.62 -0.79
C THR A 95 10.69 -8.49 -1.66
N PRO A 96 11.01 -8.44 -2.97
CA PRO A 96 10.39 -7.49 -3.88
C PRO A 96 8.86 -7.51 -3.80
N GLN A 97 8.27 -8.70 -3.64
CA GLN A 97 6.82 -8.91 -3.52
C GLN A 97 6.27 -8.30 -2.22
N LEU A 98 6.94 -8.52 -1.08
CA LEU A 98 6.53 -7.90 0.17
C LEU A 98 6.64 -6.38 0.09
N VAL A 99 7.71 -5.84 -0.50
CA VAL A 99 7.88 -4.39 -0.64
C VAL A 99 6.79 -3.77 -1.49
N GLU A 100 6.42 -4.42 -2.60
CA GLU A 100 5.30 -3.99 -3.44
C GLU A 100 3.98 -4.01 -2.66
N HIS A 101 3.70 -5.10 -1.95
CA HIS A 101 2.52 -5.24 -1.09
C HIS A 101 2.44 -4.18 0.01
N VAL A 102 3.55 -3.94 0.70
CA VAL A 102 3.69 -2.88 1.72
C VAL A 102 3.41 -1.51 1.10
N GLY A 103 4.02 -1.21 -0.05
CA GLY A 103 3.80 0.04 -0.77
C GLY A 103 2.33 0.26 -1.14
N ASN A 104 1.68 -0.76 -1.68
CA ASN A 104 0.26 -0.70 -2.04
C ASN A 104 -0.63 -0.51 -0.80
N CYS A 105 -0.37 -1.23 0.30
CA CYS A 105 -1.10 -1.04 1.55
C CYS A 105 -0.96 0.40 2.09
N LEU A 106 0.23 0.98 2.04
CA LEU A 106 0.47 2.35 2.47
C LEU A 106 -0.26 3.36 1.56
N ASP A 107 -0.22 3.18 0.24
CA ASP A 107 -1.02 4.00 -0.67
C ASP A 107 -2.51 3.91 -0.32
N HIS A 108 -3.04 2.70 -0.11
CA HIS A 108 -4.45 2.49 0.25
C HIS A 108 -4.85 3.23 1.53
N ILE A 109 -3.99 3.23 2.56
CA ILE A 109 -4.22 3.98 3.80
C ILE A 109 -4.39 5.48 3.52
N LYS A 110 -3.65 6.04 2.58
CA LYS A 110 -3.77 7.45 2.18
C LYS A 110 -4.93 7.75 1.25
N MET A 111 -5.22 6.83 0.35
CA MET A 111 -6.23 7.00 -0.68
C MET A 111 -7.64 6.84 -0.15
N LEU A 112 -7.85 5.97 0.85
CA LEU A 112 -9.18 5.63 1.34
C LEU A 112 -9.97 6.87 1.82
N PRO A 113 -9.43 7.77 2.66
CA PRO A 113 -10.15 8.99 3.05
C PRO A 113 -10.55 9.85 1.83
N LEU A 114 -9.62 10.09 0.90
CA LEU A 114 -9.87 10.87 -0.31
C LEU A 114 -10.97 10.25 -1.18
N TYR A 115 -10.94 8.93 -1.33
CA TYR A 115 -11.91 8.16 -2.08
C TYR A 115 -13.33 8.31 -1.51
N LEU A 116 -13.45 8.23 -0.18
CA LEU A 116 -14.72 8.35 0.52
C LEU A 116 -15.24 9.79 0.53
N ASP A 117 -14.36 10.78 0.67
CA ASP A 117 -14.70 12.20 0.61
C ASP A 117 -15.25 12.60 -0.76
N MET A 118 -14.82 11.94 -1.83
CA MET A 118 -15.40 12.06 -3.17
C MET A 118 -16.78 11.40 -3.30
N GLY A 119 -17.27 10.69 -2.28
CA GLY A 119 -18.58 10.04 -2.28
C GLY A 119 -18.60 8.71 -3.05
N PHE A 120 -17.46 8.02 -3.16
CA PHE A 120 -17.44 6.66 -3.70
C PHE A 120 -17.71 5.61 -2.60
N PRO A 121 -18.39 4.50 -2.96
CA PRO A 121 -18.73 3.44 -2.02
C PRO A 121 -17.48 2.67 -1.56
N ARG A 122 -17.31 2.55 -0.25
CA ARG A 122 -16.18 1.88 0.42
C ARG A 122 -15.97 0.45 -0.08
N GLU A 123 -17.05 -0.28 -0.33
CA GLU A 123 -17.04 -1.67 -0.81
C GLU A 123 -16.47 -1.84 -2.23
N LYS A 124 -16.31 -0.75 -2.98
CA LYS A 124 -15.67 -0.76 -4.30
C LYS A 124 -14.20 -0.31 -4.27
N PHE A 125 -13.67 -0.01 -3.08
CA PHE A 125 -12.30 0.50 -2.96
C PHE A 125 -11.26 -0.58 -3.26
N LEU A 126 -11.50 -1.83 -2.83
CA LEU A 126 -10.65 -2.98 -3.16
C LEU A 126 -11.48 -4.08 -3.83
N LEU A 127 -10.84 -4.85 -4.73
CA LEU A 127 -11.47 -6.02 -5.37
C LEU A 127 -11.78 -7.11 -4.34
N ASP A 128 -10.92 -7.27 -3.35
CA ASP A 128 -11.00 -8.28 -2.29
C ASP A 128 -11.66 -7.72 -1.01
N TYR A 129 -12.54 -6.71 -1.13
CA TYR A 129 -13.21 -6.04 0.00
C TYR A 129 -13.89 -7.02 0.98
N HIS A 130 -14.45 -8.11 0.45
CA HIS A 130 -15.16 -9.12 1.23
C HIS A 130 -14.24 -10.24 1.76
N GLU A 131 -12.93 -10.15 1.54
CA GLU A 131 -11.96 -11.14 1.99
C GLU A 131 -11.28 -10.69 3.28
N HIS A 132 -11.32 -11.57 4.30
CA HIS A 132 -10.66 -11.33 5.58
C HIS A 132 -9.13 -11.38 5.41
N LYS A 133 -8.41 -10.35 5.87
CA LYS A 133 -6.97 -10.21 5.55
C LYS A 133 -6.05 -11.15 6.32
N CYS A 134 -6.49 -11.65 7.48
CA CYS A 134 -5.70 -12.57 8.31
C CYS A 134 -6.58 -13.62 9.00
N THR A 135 -6.65 -14.82 8.45
CA THR A 135 -7.40 -15.92 9.06
C THR A 135 -6.73 -16.44 10.34
N ILE A 136 -7.49 -17.18 11.16
CA ILE A 136 -6.96 -17.84 12.37
C ILE A 136 -5.87 -18.85 12.00
N GLN A 137 -6.02 -19.57 10.88
CA GLN A 137 -5.03 -20.54 10.43
C GLN A 137 -3.71 -19.84 10.09
N GLU A 138 -3.76 -18.76 9.29
CA GLU A 138 -2.57 -17.97 8.95
C GLU A 138 -1.87 -17.42 10.20
N LEU A 139 -2.65 -16.96 11.19
CA LEU A 139 -2.09 -16.47 12.46
C LEU A 139 -1.40 -17.59 13.26
N ASN A 140 -1.99 -18.79 13.28
CA ASN A 140 -1.38 -19.96 13.92
C ASN A 140 -0.10 -20.41 13.19
N ASP A 141 -0.10 -20.32 11.86
CA ASP A 141 1.08 -20.63 11.04
C ASP A 141 2.20 -19.63 11.32
N ILE A 142 1.89 -18.32 11.39
CA ILE A 142 2.87 -17.31 11.81
C ILE A 142 3.40 -17.70 13.18
N ARG A 143 2.56 -17.92 14.19
CA ARG A 143 3.01 -18.27 15.55
C ARG A 143 3.94 -19.49 15.57
N THR A 144 3.61 -20.52 14.80
CA THR A 144 4.34 -21.80 14.78
C THR A 144 5.69 -21.67 14.09
N TYR A 145 5.73 -20.94 12.97
CA TYR A 145 6.91 -20.87 12.10
C TYR A 145 7.71 -19.58 12.26
N TYR A 146 7.30 -18.64 13.11
CA TYR A 146 8.01 -17.36 13.28
C TYR A 146 9.44 -17.55 13.76
N LYS A 147 9.61 -18.39 14.79
CA LYS A 147 10.88 -18.59 15.49
C LYS A 147 11.01 -20.02 16.00
N TYR A 148 12.15 -20.64 15.74
CA TYR A 148 12.54 -21.91 16.36
C TYR A 148 13.92 -21.76 17.03
N SER A 149 13.95 -21.95 18.35
CA SER A 149 15.14 -21.67 19.17
C SER A 149 15.63 -20.23 18.96
N ALA A 150 16.88 -20.01 18.55
CA ALA A 150 17.45 -18.69 18.28
C ALA A 150 17.18 -18.16 16.84
N ASN A 151 16.58 -18.98 15.97
CA ASN A 151 16.45 -18.66 14.55
C ASN A 151 15.04 -18.14 14.22
N TYR A 152 14.99 -17.07 13.43
CA TYR A 152 13.78 -16.48 12.87
C TYR A 152 13.67 -16.89 11.40
N TYR A 153 12.52 -17.41 10.99
CA TYR A 153 12.32 -17.83 9.59
C TYR A 153 11.85 -16.64 8.75
N SER A 154 12.63 -16.27 7.74
CA SER A 154 12.38 -15.03 7.00
C SER A 154 11.00 -14.99 6.34
N GLN A 155 10.52 -16.13 5.83
CA GLN A 155 9.18 -16.25 5.23
C GLN A 155 8.05 -16.00 6.24
N ALA A 156 8.19 -16.48 7.48
CA ALA A 156 7.19 -16.24 8.52
C ALA A 156 7.20 -14.77 8.97
N VAL A 157 8.37 -14.13 9.00
CA VAL A 157 8.49 -12.68 9.25
C VAL A 157 7.87 -11.87 8.11
N GLU A 158 8.08 -12.27 6.85
CA GLU A 158 7.45 -11.67 5.68
C GLU A 158 5.92 -11.74 5.76
N VAL A 159 5.36 -12.93 6.07
CA VAL A 159 3.92 -13.11 6.26
C VAL A 159 3.41 -12.26 7.43
N PHE A 160 4.13 -12.19 8.55
CA PHE A 160 3.79 -11.31 9.67
C PHE A 160 3.62 -9.86 9.20
N ILE A 161 4.62 -9.31 8.50
CA ILE A 161 4.62 -7.91 8.05
C ILE A 161 3.48 -7.68 7.06
N GLY A 162 3.33 -8.58 6.08
CA GLY A 162 2.31 -8.49 5.05
C GLY A 162 0.89 -8.52 5.62
N LYS A 163 0.63 -9.42 6.59
CA LYS A 163 -0.66 -9.52 7.27
C LYS A 163 -0.95 -8.33 8.17
N PHE A 164 0.05 -7.84 8.90
CA PHE A 164 -0.08 -6.62 9.70
C PHE A 164 -0.55 -5.45 8.83
N LEU A 165 0.15 -5.16 7.73
CA LEU A 165 -0.22 -4.01 6.88
C LEU A 165 -1.51 -4.23 6.10
N ALA A 166 -1.80 -5.45 5.66
CA ALA A 166 -3.08 -5.75 5.02
C ALA A 166 -4.27 -5.45 5.95
N MET A 167 -4.20 -5.87 7.22
CA MET A 167 -5.24 -5.55 8.22
C MET A 167 -5.35 -4.04 8.49
N ARG A 168 -4.21 -3.32 8.50
CA ARG A 168 -4.19 -1.86 8.72
C ARG A 168 -4.66 -1.04 7.53
N ALA A 169 -4.61 -1.61 6.33
CA ALA A 169 -5.07 -0.98 5.09
C ALA A 169 -6.47 -1.44 4.65
N ASP A 170 -7.10 -2.36 5.39
CA ASP A 170 -8.40 -2.91 5.00
C ASP A 170 -9.51 -1.83 5.11
N PRO A 171 -10.19 -1.49 4.01
CA PRO A 171 -11.34 -0.58 4.06
C PRO A 171 -12.55 -1.22 4.74
N ASN A 172 -12.64 -2.54 4.92
CA ASN A 172 -13.84 -3.18 5.43
C ASN A 172 -13.93 -3.06 6.97
N ASN A 173 -14.84 -2.21 7.44
CA ASN A 173 -15.10 -2.00 8.86
C ASN A 173 -15.95 -3.09 9.53
N GLY A 174 -16.43 -4.08 8.77
CA GLY A 174 -17.13 -5.24 9.28
C GLY A 174 -16.20 -6.33 9.82
N PHE A 175 -14.92 -6.31 9.44
CA PHE A 175 -13.92 -7.20 10.02
C PHE A 175 -13.28 -6.58 11.26
N ASN A 176 -13.21 -7.35 12.34
CA ASN A 176 -12.52 -6.95 13.55
C ASN A 176 -11.17 -7.68 13.65
N TYR A 177 -10.09 -6.92 13.51
CA TYR A 177 -8.72 -7.41 13.57
C TYR A 177 -8.04 -7.23 14.93
N GLU A 178 -8.74 -6.73 15.96
CA GLU A 178 -8.13 -6.43 17.28
C GLU A 178 -7.44 -7.65 17.88
N SER A 179 -8.08 -8.81 17.84
CA SER A 179 -7.49 -10.06 18.36
C SER A 179 -6.28 -10.50 17.53
N SER A 180 -6.38 -10.49 16.20
CA SER A 180 -5.26 -10.84 15.32
C SER A 180 -4.06 -9.90 15.52
N LEU A 181 -4.29 -8.59 15.64
CA LEU A 181 -3.25 -7.61 15.90
C LEU A 181 -2.63 -7.79 17.30
N ALA A 182 -3.43 -8.09 18.32
CA ALA A 182 -2.92 -8.39 19.66
C ALA A 182 -2.02 -9.63 19.65
N GLU A 183 -2.38 -10.67 18.90
CA GLU A 183 -1.57 -11.88 18.76
C GLU A 183 -0.25 -11.62 18.00
N LEU A 184 -0.28 -10.83 16.92
CA LEU A 184 0.97 -10.40 16.26
C LEU A 184 1.88 -9.65 17.23
N LYS A 185 1.32 -8.79 18.08
CA LYS A 185 2.09 -8.09 19.12
C LYS A 185 2.71 -9.04 20.16
N LEU A 186 2.05 -10.16 20.46
CA LEU A 186 2.60 -11.19 21.35
C LEU A 186 3.71 -12.00 20.68
N ILE A 187 3.62 -12.24 19.37
CA ILE A 187 4.64 -12.97 18.60
C ILE A 187 5.95 -12.18 18.51
N ASP A 188 5.89 -10.90 18.13
CA ASP A 188 7.04 -9.99 18.15
C ASP A 188 6.57 -8.55 18.39
N GLY A 189 6.63 -8.13 19.65
CA GLY A 189 6.17 -6.80 20.06
C GLY A 189 7.05 -5.66 19.56
N GLU A 190 8.33 -5.92 19.27
CA GLU A 190 9.26 -4.92 18.76
C GLU A 190 8.97 -4.65 17.28
N LEU A 191 8.90 -5.71 16.45
CA LEU A 191 8.52 -5.57 15.04
C LEU A 191 7.12 -4.99 14.90
N TYR A 192 6.17 -5.43 15.73
CA TYR A 192 4.82 -4.85 15.76
C TYR A 192 4.85 -3.34 15.97
N ARG A 193 5.61 -2.86 16.98
CA ARG A 193 5.72 -1.42 17.28
C ARG A 193 6.32 -0.66 16.09
N ILE A 194 7.36 -1.18 15.46
CA ILE A 194 8.01 -0.55 14.30
C ILE A 194 7.01 -0.37 13.15
N LEU A 195 6.22 -1.41 12.85
CA LEU A 195 5.20 -1.34 11.79
C LEU A 195 4.02 -0.42 12.17
N ASP A 196 3.63 -0.39 13.44
CA ASP A 196 2.59 0.52 13.93
C ASP A 196 3.04 1.99 13.84
N ASP A 197 4.27 2.29 14.25
CA ASP A 197 4.87 3.61 14.14
C ASP A 197 5.00 4.05 12.68
N LEU A 198 5.34 3.14 11.76
CA LEU A 198 5.30 3.39 10.31
C LEU A 198 3.90 3.82 9.87
N VAL A 199 2.86 3.04 10.22
CA VAL A 199 1.48 3.33 9.81
C VAL A 199 1.02 4.67 10.39
N ILE A 200 1.27 4.93 11.67
CA ILE A 200 0.87 6.19 12.33
C ILE A 200 1.60 7.38 11.70
N SER A 201 2.92 7.29 11.53
CA SER A 201 3.71 8.37 10.92
C SER A 201 3.24 8.65 9.49
N TRP A 202 2.96 7.59 8.73
CA TRP A 202 2.43 7.70 7.39
C TRP A 202 1.03 8.32 7.38
N GLN A 203 0.10 7.86 8.21
CA GLN A 203 -1.24 8.44 8.33
C GLN A 203 -1.20 9.95 8.62
N ASN A 204 -0.26 10.40 9.45
CA ASN A 204 -0.08 11.81 9.79
C ASN A 204 0.70 12.62 8.75
N TYR A 205 1.37 11.98 7.79
CA TYR A 205 2.11 12.69 6.75
C TYR A 205 1.18 13.49 5.83
N ASP A 206 1.39 14.80 5.73
CA ASP A 206 0.61 15.63 4.81
C ASP A 206 1.18 15.52 3.39
N LEU A 207 0.36 15.06 2.45
CA LEU A 207 0.74 14.93 1.03
C LEU A 207 0.96 16.29 0.35
N ASP A 208 0.38 17.35 0.90
CA ASP A 208 0.49 18.72 0.41
C ASP A 208 1.52 19.56 1.20
N SER A 209 2.30 18.92 2.09
CA SER A 209 3.34 19.60 2.87
C SER A 209 4.45 20.14 1.96
N ASP A 210 4.76 21.43 2.12
CA ASP A 210 5.93 22.08 1.53
C ASP A 210 7.16 22.03 2.46
N ASP A 211 7.11 21.26 3.56
CA ASP A 211 8.23 21.13 4.49
C ASP A 211 9.40 20.38 3.87
N ILE A 212 10.46 21.12 3.50
CA ILE A 212 11.68 20.56 2.93
C ILE A 212 12.56 19.84 3.96
N PHE A 213 12.31 20.02 5.26
CA PHE A 213 13.08 19.42 6.35
C PHE A 213 12.45 18.12 6.87
N TYR A 214 11.18 17.86 6.53
CA TYR A 214 10.49 16.63 6.87
C TYR A 214 9.67 16.11 5.70
N THR A 215 10.12 15.00 5.14
CA THR A 215 9.54 14.36 3.95
C THR A 215 9.12 12.92 4.28
N TYR A 216 8.37 12.29 3.37
CA TYR A 216 8.05 10.86 3.50
C TYR A 216 9.30 9.96 3.53
N ARG A 217 10.46 10.45 3.09
CA ARG A 217 11.73 9.72 3.14
C ARG A 217 12.24 9.56 4.55
N ASP A 218 12.00 10.54 5.42
CA ASP A 218 12.37 10.48 6.84
C ASP A 218 11.61 9.36 7.57
N ILE A 219 10.35 9.11 7.18
CA ILE A 219 9.56 7.97 7.66
C ILE A 219 10.21 6.65 7.23
N VAL A 220 10.64 6.55 5.97
CA VAL A 220 11.31 5.36 5.42
C VAL A 220 12.68 5.14 6.08
N ASP A 221 13.44 6.20 6.33
CA ASP A 221 14.75 6.12 6.97
C ASP A 221 14.62 5.70 8.44
N LYS A 222 13.65 6.24 9.17
CA LYS A 222 13.33 5.78 10.53
C LYS A 222 12.96 4.29 10.54
N LEU A 223 12.06 3.87 9.64
CA LEU A 223 11.68 2.48 9.50
C LEU A 223 12.90 1.59 9.23
N TYR A 224 13.77 2.01 8.32
CA TYR A 224 15.00 1.29 8.00
C TYR A 224 15.88 1.14 9.24
N ASP A 225 16.16 2.24 9.95
CA ASP A 225 17.04 2.23 11.12
C ASP A 225 16.49 1.36 12.26
N GLU A 226 15.18 1.43 12.51
CA GLU A 226 14.53 0.60 13.52
C GLU A 226 14.55 -0.89 13.12
N LEU A 227 14.36 -1.24 11.85
CA LEU A 227 14.50 -2.62 11.37
C LEU A 227 15.95 -3.12 11.47
N GLN A 228 16.94 -2.25 11.26
CA GLN A 228 18.36 -2.57 11.45
C GLN A 228 18.69 -2.84 12.92
N GLN A 229 18.05 -2.12 13.84
CA GLN A 229 18.20 -2.37 15.28
C GLN A 229 17.49 -3.65 15.69
N TRP A 230 16.23 -3.83 15.27
CA TRP A 230 15.44 -5.03 15.54
C TRP A 230 16.18 -6.29 15.09
N ARG A 231 16.88 -6.28 13.96
CA ARG A 231 17.59 -7.48 13.50
C ARG A 231 18.95 -7.73 14.15
N ALA A 232 19.50 -6.79 14.92
CA ALA A 232 20.90 -6.82 15.36
C ALA A 232 21.25 -8.05 16.21
N ASP A 233 20.28 -8.58 16.95
CA ASP A 233 20.43 -9.74 17.84
C ASP A 233 19.76 -11.03 17.31
N LYS A 234 19.29 -11.02 16.05
CA LYS A 234 18.47 -12.11 15.48
C LYS A 234 19.23 -12.85 14.38
N VAL A 235 19.19 -14.18 14.45
CA VAL A 235 19.64 -15.04 13.34
C VAL A 235 18.46 -15.29 12.42
N ILE A 236 18.48 -14.71 11.23
CA ILE A 236 17.43 -14.91 10.23
C ILE A 236 17.89 -15.92 9.19
N ILE A 237 17.09 -16.98 9.04
CA ILE A 237 17.31 -18.11 8.13
C ILE A 237 16.24 -18.17 7.03
#